data_AF-A0A6I4IDA8-F1
#
_entry.id   AF-A0A6I4IDA8-F1
#
_cell.length_a   1.000
_cell.length_b   1.000
_cell.length_c   1.000
_cell.angle_alpha   90.00
_cell.angle_beta   90.00
_cell.angle_gamma   90.00
#
_symmetry.space_group_name_H-M   'P 1'
#
loop_
_entity.id
_entity.type
_entity.pdbx_description
1 polymer ?
#
loop_
_entity_poly.entity_id
_entity_poly.type
_entity_poly.pdbx_seq_one_letter_code
_entity_poly.pdbx_strand_id
1 'polypeptide(L)'
;MKTLLSNKLSKFTSLYCFIVAICVTSFSHAQITNHTTKFAKGADISWLPQMEATGFKFYNSVGKEEDCFKILKNKGLNTIRLRTWVNPSNDKASGHCSKDETVAMALRAKKWGMRIMIDFHYSDTWADPGKQVKPKAWEGHDFTTLLNDVYSYTKEVMQALKDAGVYPEWVQVGNETPGGMIYPEGSTNNWAQLAQLINRGYDAIKKVCPKSKVILHLDRGNDNARFRNWFDKATTHGAKFDVIGMSYYPYWLKGKPDYTLSIDDLGKNMNDMAQRYNKEVMIVEVGGEATKPDNTYDMLVAVQQKVKQVPNGKGLGVLYWEPQGAASWSHYALSAWGDDGKPTRALDAFLK
;
A
#
# COMPACT_ATOMS: atom_id res chain seq x y z
N MET A 1 -30.54 -19.77 100.09
CA MET A 1 -31.94 -20.20 99.91
C MET A 1 -32.27 -20.08 98.42
N LYS A 2 -33.08 -21.02 97.89
CA LYS A 2 -33.60 -21.17 96.50
C LYS A 2 -33.66 -19.85 95.70
N THR A 3 -33.40 -19.80 94.39
CA THR A 3 -34.28 -20.33 93.32
C THR A 3 -33.65 -20.17 91.92
N LEU A 4 -34.07 -21.06 91.01
CA LEU A 4 -34.40 -20.85 89.57
C LEU A 4 -33.31 -20.45 88.56
N LEU A 5 -33.01 -21.38 87.65
CA LEU A 5 -33.37 -21.39 86.21
C LEU A 5 -32.31 -22.18 85.43
N SER A 6 -32.67 -23.34 84.86
CA SER A 6 -31.86 -23.99 83.84
C SER A 6 -32.72 -24.28 82.61
N ASN A 7 -32.39 -23.56 81.53
CA ASN A 7 -32.87 -23.81 80.19
C ASN A 7 -31.88 -24.74 79.47
N LYS A 8 -32.46 -25.65 78.69
CA LYS A 8 -31.83 -26.67 77.86
C LYS A 8 -30.78 -26.08 76.91
N LEU A 9 -29.63 -26.76 76.78
CA LEU A 9 -28.81 -26.67 75.58
C LEU A 9 -28.55 -28.06 75.01
N SER A 10 -29.03 -28.21 73.77
CA SER A 10 -28.97 -29.38 72.91
C SER A 10 -27.56 -29.58 72.34
N LYS A 11 -27.11 -30.84 72.30
CA LYS A 11 -25.89 -31.29 71.64
C LYS A 11 -26.14 -31.35 70.13
N PHE A 12 -25.34 -30.63 69.33
CA PHE A 12 -25.21 -30.87 67.90
C PHE A 12 -23.83 -31.48 67.62
N THR A 13 -23.88 -32.61 66.95
CA THR A 13 -22.77 -33.44 66.46
C THR A 13 -22.05 -32.76 65.30
N SER A 14 -20.72 -32.85 65.34
CA SER A 14 -19.78 -32.21 64.41
C SER A 14 -19.73 -32.94 63.06
N LEU A 15 -19.88 -32.20 61.95
CA LEU A 15 -19.71 -32.68 60.58
C LEU A 15 -18.45 -32.03 59.99
N TYR A 16 -17.40 -32.83 59.78
CA TYR A 16 -16.20 -32.42 59.07
C TYR A 16 -16.47 -32.43 57.56
N CYS A 17 -16.55 -31.25 56.93
CA CYS A 17 -16.50 -31.11 55.47
C CYS A 17 -15.07 -30.83 55.02
N PHE A 18 -14.46 -31.80 54.35
CA PHE A 18 -13.25 -31.62 53.54
C PHE A 18 -13.59 -30.78 52.31
N ILE A 19 -13.04 -29.56 52.20
CA ILE A 19 -13.08 -28.77 50.97
C ILE A 19 -11.85 -29.16 50.14
N VAL A 20 -12.06 -29.96 49.09
CA VAL A 20 -11.05 -30.20 48.05
C VAL A 20 -11.10 -29.03 47.08
N ALA A 21 -10.10 -28.15 47.15
CA ALA A 21 -9.90 -27.08 46.17
C ALA A 21 -9.35 -27.69 44.87
N ILE A 22 -10.24 -27.90 43.89
CA ILE A 22 -9.84 -28.30 42.53
C ILE A 22 -9.32 -27.03 41.82
N CYS A 23 -8.00 -26.90 41.72
CA CYS A 23 -7.35 -25.94 40.85
C CYS A 23 -7.53 -26.41 39.39
N VAL A 24 -8.54 -25.87 38.70
CA VAL A 24 -8.67 -26.03 37.25
C VAL A 24 -7.68 -25.07 36.60
N THR A 25 -6.51 -25.59 36.20
CA THR A 25 -5.59 -24.86 35.34
C THR A 25 -6.23 -24.72 33.96
N SER A 26 -6.75 -23.53 33.68
CA SER A 26 -7.29 -23.17 32.38
C SER A 26 -6.10 -22.98 31.43
N PHE A 27 -5.75 -24.03 30.68
CA PHE A 27 -4.91 -23.89 29.51
C PHE A 27 -5.66 -23.03 28.49
N SER A 28 -5.36 -21.73 28.49
CA SER A 28 -5.73 -20.85 27.39
C SER A 28 -5.00 -21.35 26.16
N HIS A 29 -5.69 -22.11 25.32
CA HIS A 29 -5.27 -22.32 23.95
C HIS A 29 -5.27 -20.93 23.33
N ALA A 30 -4.09 -20.34 23.16
CA ALA A 30 -3.93 -19.20 22.28
C ALA A 30 -4.47 -19.65 20.92
N GLN A 31 -5.67 -19.18 20.57
CA GLN A 31 -6.15 -19.31 19.22
C GLN A 31 -5.11 -18.61 18.36
N ILE A 32 -4.34 -19.38 17.61
CA ILE A 32 -3.63 -18.87 16.45
C ILE A 32 -4.73 -18.41 15.52
N THR A 33 -5.14 -17.15 15.65
CA THR A 33 -5.94 -16.52 14.62
C THR A 33 -5.03 -16.47 13.41
N ASN A 34 -5.22 -17.43 12.51
CA ASN A 34 -4.73 -17.34 11.15
C ASN A 34 -5.40 -16.10 10.54
N HIS A 35 -4.85 -14.92 10.82
CA HIS A 35 -5.10 -13.72 10.04
C HIS A 35 -4.51 -13.98 8.67
N THR A 36 -5.25 -14.74 7.85
CA THR A 36 -5.10 -14.65 6.41
C THR A 36 -5.36 -13.19 6.08
N THR A 37 -4.29 -12.44 5.86
CA THR A 37 -4.39 -11.04 5.49
C THR A 37 -5.19 -11.01 4.19
N LYS A 38 -6.29 -10.24 4.18
CA LYS A 38 -7.19 -10.20 3.04
C LYS A 38 -6.41 -9.68 1.82
N PHE A 39 -6.51 -10.37 0.70
CA PHE A 39 -5.85 -9.97 -0.54
C PHE A 39 -6.20 -8.52 -0.94
N ALA A 40 -5.19 -7.72 -1.30
CA ALA A 40 -5.40 -6.36 -1.77
C ALA A 40 -5.92 -6.32 -3.19
N LYS A 41 -7.11 -5.76 -3.32
CA LYS A 41 -7.74 -5.40 -4.59
C LYS A 41 -7.84 -3.89 -4.56
N GLY A 42 -6.90 -3.19 -5.19
CA GLY A 42 -6.76 -1.77 -4.95
C GLY A 42 -6.69 -0.93 -6.20
N ALA A 43 -6.72 0.37 -5.96
CA ALA A 43 -6.49 1.39 -6.97
C ALA A 43 -5.65 2.52 -6.38
N ASP A 44 -4.72 3.05 -7.16
CA ASP A 44 -4.25 4.43 -6.97
C ASP A 44 -5.29 5.37 -7.55
N ILE A 45 -5.71 6.37 -6.78
CA ILE A 45 -6.72 7.35 -7.22
C ILE A 45 -6.29 8.78 -6.92
N SER A 46 -4.98 9.05 -6.90
CA SER A 46 -4.49 10.35 -6.43
C SER A 46 -4.78 11.49 -7.41
N TRP A 47 -5.24 11.22 -8.63
CA TRP A 47 -5.85 12.22 -9.50
C TRP A 47 -7.26 12.63 -9.09
N LEU A 48 -7.95 11.88 -8.24
CA LEU A 48 -9.36 12.14 -7.92
C LEU A 48 -9.61 13.59 -7.45
N PRO A 49 -8.81 14.19 -6.55
CA PRO A 49 -8.99 15.60 -6.17
C PRO A 49 -8.90 16.56 -7.36
N GLN A 50 -7.93 16.35 -8.25
CA GLN A 50 -7.76 17.15 -9.47
C GLN A 50 -8.94 17.01 -10.42
N MET A 51 -9.42 15.78 -10.61
CA MET A 51 -10.60 15.49 -11.43
C MET A 51 -11.84 16.19 -10.87
N GLU A 52 -12.08 16.09 -9.56
CA GLU A 52 -13.20 16.75 -8.89
C GLU A 52 -13.08 18.29 -8.95
N ALA A 53 -11.87 18.83 -8.74
CA ALA A 53 -11.62 20.27 -8.85
C ALA A 53 -11.90 20.81 -10.26
N THR A 54 -11.53 20.05 -11.29
CA THR A 54 -11.77 20.41 -12.70
C THR A 54 -13.18 20.10 -13.19
N GLY A 55 -14.06 19.58 -12.33
CA GLY A 55 -15.48 19.37 -12.60
C GLY A 55 -15.83 18.02 -13.24
N PHE A 56 -14.87 17.09 -13.31
CA PHE A 56 -15.14 15.74 -13.82
C PHE A 56 -16.17 15.03 -12.93
N LYS A 57 -17.08 14.30 -13.57
CA LYS A 57 -18.17 13.58 -12.90
C LYS A 57 -18.02 12.08 -13.10
N PHE A 58 -18.31 11.33 -12.05
CA PHE A 58 -18.26 9.87 -12.08
C PHE A 58 -19.67 9.30 -12.03
N TYR A 59 -19.93 8.30 -12.85
CA TYR A 59 -21.20 7.62 -12.97
C TYR A 59 -21.01 6.12 -12.72
N ASN A 60 -21.97 5.53 -12.01
CA ASN A 60 -21.98 4.08 -11.82
C ASN A 60 -22.43 3.35 -13.10
N SER A 61 -22.46 2.01 -13.07
CA SER A 61 -22.78 1.18 -14.24
C SER A 61 -24.18 1.44 -14.83
N VAL A 62 -25.11 2.02 -14.07
CA VAL A 62 -26.45 2.39 -14.55
C VAL A 62 -26.57 3.87 -14.95
N GLY A 63 -25.47 4.61 -14.97
CA GLY A 63 -25.42 6.02 -15.42
C GLY A 63 -25.84 7.04 -14.37
N LYS A 64 -25.89 6.69 -13.08
CA LYS A 64 -26.17 7.64 -11.99
C LYS A 64 -24.87 8.23 -11.44
N GLU A 65 -24.83 9.56 -11.26
CA GLU A 65 -23.70 10.24 -10.61
C GLU A 65 -23.46 9.65 -9.22
N GLU A 66 -22.22 9.26 -8.93
CA GLU A 66 -21.86 8.55 -7.71
C GLU A 66 -20.40 8.81 -7.31
N ASP A 67 -20.13 8.82 -6.02
CA ASP A 67 -18.78 9.00 -5.46
C ASP A 67 -17.82 7.91 -6.00
N CYS A 68 -16.65 8.31 -6.49
CA CYS A 68 -15.66 7.39 -7.07
C CYS A 68 -15.29 6.24 -6.11
N PHE A 69 -15.13 6.52 -4.80
CA PHE A 69 -14.83 5.47 -3.82
C PHE A 69 -15.96 4.44 -3.73
N LYS A 70 -17.22 4.88 -3.80
CA LYS A 70 -18.37 3.97 -3.79
C LYS A 70 -18.39 3.10 -5.03
N ILE A 71 -18.12 3.67 -6.21
CA ILE A 71 -18.06 2.92 -7.46
C ILE A 71 -16.95 1.85 -7.39
N LEU A 72 -15.74 2.23 -6.95
CA LEU A 72 -14.63 1.30 -6.79
C LEU A 72 -14.92 0.21 -5.75
N LYS A 73 -15.56 0.56 -4.62
CA LYS A 73 -16.00 -0.42 -3.63
C LYS A 73 -17.00 -1.42 -4.22
N ASN A 74 -17.94 -0.95 -5.02
CA ASN A 74 -18.92 -1.78 -5.73
C ASN A 74 -18.27 -2.68 -6.80
N LYS A 75 -17.08 -2.33 -7.31
CA LYS A 75 -16.24 -3.18 -8.17
C LYS A 75 -15.35 -4.16 -7.38
N GLY A 76 -15.53 -4.26 -6.06
CA GLY A 76 -14.81 -5.22 -5.21
C GLY A 76 -13.46 -4.73 -4.70
N LEU A 77 -13.08 -3.47 -4.97
CA LEU A 77 -11.86 -2.90 -4.44
C LEU A 77 -11.99 -2.64 -2.93
N ASN A 78 -10.89 -2.85 -2.22
CA ASN A 78 -10.78 -2.77 -0.77
C ASN A 78 -9.55 -1.97 -0.28
N THR A 79 -8.73 -1.47 -1.20
CA THR A 79 -7.46 -0.79 -0.89
C THR A 79 -7.28 0.42 -1.79
N ILE A 80 -6.78 1.52 -1.23
CA ILE A 80 -6.48 2.76 -1.95
C ILE A 80 -5.01 3.10 -1.75
N ARG A 81 -4.33 3.40 -2.85
CA ARG A 81 -2.98 3.96 -2.87
C ARG A 81 -3.06 5.46 -3.16
N LEU A 82 -2.25 6.23 -2.45
CA LEU A 82 -2.16 7.67 -2.62
C LEU A 82 -0.70 8.09 -2.66
N ARG A 83 -0.29 8.72 -3.77
CA ARG A 83 1.00 9.39 -3.81
C ARG A 83 0.98 10.70 -3.05
N THR A 84 2.15 11.10 -2.56
CA THR A 84 2.36 12.38 -1.88
C THR A 84 3.65 13.03 -2.37
N TRP A 85 3.54 14.32 -2.70
CA TRP A 85 4.63 15.19 -3.16
C TRP A 85 5.00 16.19 -2.08
N VAL A 86 6.24 16.68 -2.11
CA VAL A 86 6.79 17.53 -1.04
C VAL A 86 6.21 18.94 -1.13
N ASN A 87 6.48 19.64 -2.22
CA ASN A 87 5.95 20.97 -2.51
C ASN A 87 5.36 21.02 -3.93
N PRO A 88 4.21 20.34 -4.18
CA PRO A 88 3.50 20.50 -5.45
C PRO A 88 3.17 21.98 -5.71
N SER A 89 3.06 22.36 -7.00
CA SER A 89 2.55 23.69 -7.35
C SER A 89 1.12 23.90 -6.81
N ASN A 90 0.61 25.13 -6.77
CA ASN A 90 -0.80 25.40 -6.45
C ASN A 90 -1.70 25.44 -7.70
N ASP A 91 -1.18 25.02 -8.86
CA ASP A 91 -1.94 25.03 -10.10
C ASP A 91 -3.09 24.01 -10.05
N LYS A 92 -4.29 24.41 -10.46
CA LYS A 92 -5.48 23.56 -10.39
C LYS A 92 -5.41 22.32 -11.31
N ALA A 93 -4.56 22.34 -12.33
CA ALA A 93 -4.41 21.27 -13.31
C ALA A 93 -3.08 20.49 -13.14
N SER A 94 -2.15 20.92 -12.30
CA SER A 94 -0.89 20.19 -12.06
C SER A 94 -0.37 20.21 -10.62
N GLY A 95 -1.11 20.83 -9.69
CA GLY A 95 -0.72 21.17 -8.34
C GLY A 95 -1.40 20.36 -7.24
N HIS A 96 -1.43 19.03 -7.41
CA HIS A 96 -2.12 18.10 -6.52
C HIS A 96 -1.13 17.19 -5.77
N CYS A 97 -1.65 16.30 -4.94
CA CYS A 97 -0.89 15.34 -4.14
C CYS A 97 -0.06 15.97 -3.00
N SER A 98 -0.48 17.14 -2.50
CA SER A 98 0.13 17.72 -1.29
C SER A 98 -0.14 16.85 -0.06
N LYS A 99 0.65 17.01 1.01
CA LYS A 99 0.40 16.35 2.30
C LYS A 99 -1.07 16.46 2.73
N ASP A 100 -1.64 17.66 2.71
CA ASP A 100 -2.99 17.91 3.23
C ASP A 100 -4.06 17.23 2.36
N GLU A 101 -3.88 17.24 1.03
CA GLU A 101 -4.76 16.55 0.10
C GLU A 101 -4.64 15.02 0.25
N THR A 102 -3.43 14.50 0.41
CA THR A 102 -3.18 13.08 0.71
C THR A 102 -3.89 12.66 2.02
N VAL A 103 -3.79 13.46 3.09
CA VAL A 103 -4.47 13.18 4.37
C VAL A 103 -5.99 13.19 4.21
N ALA A 104 -6.55 14.18 3.51
CA ALA A 104 -7.98 14.28 3.25
C ALA A 104 -8.51 13.07 2.45
N MET A 105 -7.78 12.67 1.42
CA MET A 105 -8.10 11.49 0.60
C MET A 105 -7.99 10.19 1.40
N ALA A 106 -6.96 10.04 2.24
CA ALA A 106 -6.80 8.88 3.09
C ALA A 106 -7.93 8.77 4.13
N LEU A 107 -8.37 9.90 4.70
CA LEU A 107 -9.52 9.95 5.59
C LEU A 107 -10.83 9.57 4.87
N ARG A 108 -11.02 10.02 3.62
CA ARG A 108 -12.17 9.62 2.79
C ARG A 108 -12.14 8.11 2.48
N ALA A 109 -10.98 7.56 2.13
CA ALA A 109 -10.78 6.12 1.94
C ALA A 109 -11.17 5.32 3.20
N LYS A 110 -10.73 5.78 4.38
CA LYS A 110 -11.07 5.17 5.66
C LYS A 110 -12.57 5.19 5.94
N LYS A 111 -13.27 6.30 5.65
CA LYS A 111 -14.74 6.40 5.81
C LYS A 111 -15.49 5.38 4.94
N TRP A 112 -14.92 5.01 3.79
CA TRP A 112 -15.42 3.93 2.95
C TRP A 112 -14.98 2.53 3.40
N GLY A 113 -14.24 2.40 4.50
CA GLY A 113 -13.73 1.12 5.03
C GLY A 113 -12.65 0.49 4.15
N MET A 114 -11.93 1.31 3.38
CA MET A 114 -10.81 0.85 2.55
C MET A 114 -9.50 0.94 3.31
N ARG A 115 -8.59 0.03 2.98
CA ARG A 115 -7.21 -0.01 3.48
C ARG A 115 -6.36 0.96 2.68
N ILE A 116 -5.26 1.44 3.26
CA ILE A 116 -4.54 2.59 2.72
C ILE A 116 -3.07 2.24 2.51
N MET A 117 -2.56 2.61 1.34
CA MET A 117 -1.14 2.68 1.01
C MET A 117 -0.77 4.13 0.74
N ILE A 118 0.34 4.59 1.32
CA ILE A 118 0.91 5.91 1.00
C ILE A 118 2.19 5.71 0.19
N ASP A 119 2.34 6.49 -0.87
CA ASP A 119 3.52 6.44 -1.73
C ASP A 119 4.27 7.77 -1.72
N PHE A 120 5.45 7.78 -1.10
CA PHE A 120 6.30 8.96 -1.04
C PHE A 120 7.16 9.04 -2.29
N HIS A 121 6.91 10.04 -3.13
CA HIS A 121 7.73 10.28 -4.32
C HIS A 121 9.09 10.92 -3.99
N TYR A 122 9.20 11.65 -2.87
CA TYR A 122 10.37 12.49 -2.54
C TYR A 122 10.76 13.43 -3.68
N SER A 123 9.74 14.07 -4.26
CA SER A 123 9.81 15.05 -5.35
C SER A 123 8.64 16.03 -5.21
N ASP A 124 8.74 17.18 -5.87
CA ASP A 124 7.64 18.14 -6.01
C ASP A 124 6.66 17.76 -7.13
N THR A 125 7.01 16.73 -7.92
CA THR A 125 6.23 16.24 -9.05
C THR A 125 6.41 14.72 -9.23
N TRP A 126 6.03 14.19 -10.38
CA TRP A 126 6.22 12.79 -10.74
C TRP A 126 7.66 12.33 -10.52
N ALA A 127 7.78 11.21 -9.81
CA ALA A 127 9.00 10.44 -9.68
C ALA A 127 8.78 9.11 -10.42
N ASP A 128 9.65 8.80 -11.38
CA ASP A 128 9.57 7.65 -12.26
C ASP A 128 11.00 7.16 -12.61
N PRO A 129 11.19 6.03 -13.31
CA PRO A 129 12.52 5.50 -13.64
C PRO A 129 13.44 6.48 -14.38
N GLY A 130 12.88 7.43 -15.12
CA GLY A 130 13.62 8.46 -15.85
C GLY A 130 13.78 9.77 -15.09
N LYS A 131 12.99 10.01 -14.03
CA LYS A 131 12.95 11.27 -13.29
C LYS A 131 12.87 11.02 -11.78
N GLN A 132 13.96 11.32 -11.07
CA GLN A 132 14.05 11.19 -9.61
C GLN A 132 14.56 12.51 -9.00
N VAL A 133 14.01 13.62 -9.49
CA VAL A 133 14.44 14.99 -9.12
C VAL A 133 14.02 15.26 -7.68
N LYS A 134 14.98 15.67 -6.84
CA LYS A 134 14.68 16.06 -5.47
C LYS A 134 13.80 17.33 -5.42
N PRO A 135 13.06 17.57 -4.35
CA PRO A 135 12.32 18.80 -4.13
C PRO A 135 13.21 20.03 -4.25
N LYS A 136 12.66 21.13 -4.78
CA LYS A 136 13.39 22.39 -4.95
C LYS A 136 13.95 22.91 -3.62
N ALA A 137 13.19 22.72 -2.53
CA ALA A 137 13.58 23.13 -1.19
C ALA A 137 14.78 22.34 -0.62
N TRP A 138 15.19 21.23 -1.24
CA TRP A 138 16.31 20.40 -0.79
C TRP A 138 17.57 20.57 -1.68
N GLU A 139 17.50 21.43 -2.70
CA GLU A 139 18.67 21.74 -3.52
C GLU A 139 19.73 22.51 -2.73
N GLY A 140 20.99 22.11 -2.85
CA GLY A 140 22.12 22.72 -2.14
C GLY A 140 22.30 22.26 -0.69
N HIS A 141 21.38 21.46 -0.14
CA HIS A 141 21.55 20.82 1.15
C HIS A 141 22.69 19.79 1.09
N ASP A 142 23.53 19.77 2.13
CA ASP A 142 24.52 18.70 2.28
C ASP A 142 23.83 17.36 2.58
N PHE A 143 24.56 16.25 2.45
CA PHE A 143 23.97 14.93 2.58
C PHE A 143 23.37 14.67 3.97
N THR A 144 23.97 15.21 5.03
CA THR A 144 23.44 15.07 6.41
C THR A 144 22.10 15.78 6.56
N THR A 145 21.98 16.97 5.97
CA THR A 145 20.74 17.75 5.94
C THR A 145 19.68 17.03 5.11
N LEU A 146 20.06 16.48 3.95
CA LEU A 146 19.17 15.70 3.10
C LEU A 146 18.60 14.45 3.80
N LEU A 147 19.41 13.76 4.62
CA LEU A 147 18.94 12.66 5.47
C LEU A 147 17.90 13.11 6.51
N ASN A 148 18.03 14.35 7.01
CA ASN A 148 17.05 14.94 7.92
C ASN A 148 15.78 15.41 7.19
N ASP A 149 15.90 15.92 5.97
CA ASP A 149 14.75 16.32 5.15
C ASP A 149 13.85 15.12 4.85
N VAL A 150 14.42 14.00 4.38
CA VAL A 150 13.68 12.76 4.12
C VAL A 150 12.98 12.27 5.38
N TYR A 151 13.69 12.23 6.51
CA TYR A 151 13.11 11.78 7.77
C TYR A 151 11.96 12.70 8.24
N SER A 152 12.17 14.02 8.17
CA SER A 152 11.25 15.00 8.71
C SER A 152 9.97 15.07 7.89
N TYR A 153 10.08 15.14 6.56
CA TYR A 153 8.93 15.12 5.67
C TYR A 153 8.13 13.81 5.80
N THR A 154 8.81 12.66 5.80
CA THR A 154 8.13 11.36 5.97
C THR A 154 7.39 11.30 7.31
N LYS A 155 8.05 11.72 8.40
CA LYS A 155 7.45 11.74 9.74
C LYS A 155 6.27 12.70 9.82
N GLU A 156 6.37 13.88 9.19
CA GLU A 156 5.31 14.89 9.19
C GLU A 156 4.04 14.36 8.53
N VAL A 157 4.14 13.82 7.31
CA VAL A 157 2.99 13.23 6.60
C VAL A 157 2.40 12.07 7.40
N MET A 158 3.23 11.16 7.90
CA MET A 158 2.77 10.02 8.70
C MET A 158 2.10 10.47 10.01
N GLN A 159 2.60 11.53 10.65
CA GLN A 159 2.01 12.09 11.87
C GLN A 159 0.65 12.74 11.56
N ALA A 160 0.54 13.51 10.48
CA ALA A 160 -0.73 14.10 10.06
C ALA A 160 -1.80 13.03 9.76
N LEU A 161 -1.41 11.93 9.12
CA LEU A 161 -2.30 10.77 8.92
C LEU A 161 -2.75 10.17 10.27
N LYS A 162 -1.80 9.93 11.18
CA LYS A 162 -2.10 9.40 12.51
C LYS A 162 -3.03 10.31 13.31
N ASP A 163 -2.83 11.62 13.25
CA ASP A 163 -3.65 12.62 13.94
C ASP A 163 -5.07 12.67 13.36
N ALA A 164 -5.22 12.43 12.04
CA ALA A 164 -6.51 12.19 11.40
C ALA A 164 -7.10 10.78 11.70
N GLY A 165 -6.44 9.98 12.54
CA GLY A 165 -6.82 8.62 12.89
C GLY A 165 -6.62 7.60 11.77
N VAL A 166 -5.85 7.94 10.74
CA VAL A 166 -5.53 7.06 9.60
C VAL A 166 -4.20 6.37 9.85
N TYR A 167 -4.17 5.04 9.70
CA TYR A 167 -2.99 4.21 9.85
C TYR A 167 -2.77 3.42 8.56
N PRO A 168 -1.86 3.85 7.67
CA PRO A 168 -1.58 3.13 6.43
C PRO A 168 -1.11 1.71 6.73
N GLU A 169 -1.64 0.73 5.98
CA GLU A 169 -1.18 -0.66 6.07
C GLU A 169 0.16 -0.82 5.37
N TRP A 170 0.38 -0.06 4.29
CA TRP A 170 1.63 -0.01 3.55
C TRP A 170 2.10 1.42 3.33
N VAL A 171 3.42 1.59 3.22
CA VAL A 171 4.04 2.86 2.87
C VAL A 171 5.23 2.62 1.95
N GLN A 172 5.30 3.27 0.81
CA GLN A 172 6.47 3.23 -0.08
C GLN A 172 7.50 4.28 0.32
N VAL A 173 8.77 3.93 0.26
CA VAL A 173 9.90 4.86 0.36
C VAL A 173 10.47 5.03 -1.04
N GLY A 174 9.98 6.04 -1.76
CA GLY A 174 10.24 6.24 -3.19
C GLY A 174 9.22 5.54 -4.10
N ASN A 175 8.99 6.12 -5.29
CA ASN A 175 8.18 5.54 -6.36
C ASN A 175 9.10 5.13 -7.53
N GLU A 176 8.94 3.88 -8.01
CA GLU A 176 9.72 3.30 -9.11
C GLU A 176 11.19 3.75 -9.13
N THR A 177 12.02 3.17 -8.24
CA THR A 177 13.39 3.65 -7.96
C THR A 177 14.54 2.79 -8.55
N PRO A 178 14.46 2.27 -9.79
CA PRO A 178 15.48 1.38 -10.35
C PRO A 178 16.84 2.06 -10.54
N GLY A 179 16.85 3.38 -10.72
CA GLY A 179 18.05 4.22 -10.75
C GLY A 179 18.36 4.90 -9.42
N GLY A 180 17.49 4.75 -8.41
CA GLY A 180 17.58 5.41 -7.11
C GLY A 180 16.47 6.42 -6.88
N MET A 181 16.67 7.35 -5.96
CA MET A 181 15.75 8.46 -5.64
C MET A 181 16.55 9.70 -5.23
N ILE A 182 15.94 10.90 -5.25
CA ILE A 182 16.57 12.13 -4.71
C ILE A 182 17.94 12.37 -5.36
N TYR A 183 17.95 12.54 -6.68
CA TYR A 183 19.19 12.68 -7.43
C TYR A 183 19.92 14.01 -7.16
N PRO A 184 21.27 14.00 -7.24
CA PRO A 184 22.13 12.85 -7.60
C PRO A 184 22.53 11.90 -6.45
N GLU A 185 22.32 12.29 -5.19
CA GLU A 185 22.90 11.63 -4.00
C GLU A 185 22.36 10.22 -3.80
N GLY A 186 21.07 10.01 -4.00
CA GLY A 186 20.46 8.68 -3.90
C GLY A 186 20.48 7.90 -5.21
N SER A 187 21.42 8.15 -6.13
CA SER A 187 21.59 7.31 -7.32
C SER A 187 22.08 5.90 -6.97
N THR A 188 21.72 4.88 -7.76
CA THR A 188 22.30 3.54 -7.69
C THR A 188 23.79 3.48 -8.09
N ASN A 189 24.37 4.59 -8.57
CA ASN A 189 25.83 4.76 -8.63
C ASN A 189 26.44 5.02 -7.23
N ASN A 190 25.63 5.34 -6.23
CA ASN A 190 26.03 5.60 -4.85
C ASN A 190 25.13 4.85 -3.84
N TRP A 191 25.22 3.52 -3.85
CA TRP A 191 24.41 2.67 -2.99
C TRP A 191 24.53 2.96 -1.49
N ALA A 192 25.71 3.40 -1.02
CA ALA A 192 25.90 3.75 0.38
C ALA A 192 25.03 4.95 0.80
N GLN A 193 24.88 5.97 -0.06
CA GLN A 193 24.00 7.10 0.20
C GLN A 193 22.53 6.74 -0.02
N LEU A 194 22.20 6.02 -1.10
CA LEU A 194 20.84 5.56 -1.36
C LEU A 194 20.28 4.74 -0.20
N ALA A 195 21.04 3.77 0.33
CA ALA A 195 20.59 2.96 1.47
C ALA A 195 20.36 3.81 2.74
N GLN A 196 21.17 4.84 2.97
CA GLN A 196 20.96 5.76 4.08
C GLN A 196 19.67 6.57 3.90
N LEU A 197 19.40 7.13 2.71
CA LEU A 197 18.16 7.85 2.42
C LEU A 197 16.93 6.94 2.58
N ILE A 198 16.98 5.71 2.06
CA ILE A 198 15.92 4.71 2.24
C ILE A 198 15.67 4.46 3.73
N ASN A 199 16.73 4.27 4.51
CA ASN A 199 16.63 3.99 5.94
C ASN A 199 16.03 5.16 6.73
N ARG A 200 16.26 6.42 6.30
CA ARG A 200 15.60 7.59 6.93
C ARG A 200 14.09 7.58 6.70
N GLY A 201 13.64 7.26 5.49
CA GLY A 201 12.21 7.06 5.21
C GLY A 201 11.62 5.92 6.05
N TYR A 202 12.27 4.75 6.04
CA TYR A 202 11.86 3.59 6.85
C TYR A 202 11.75 3.93 8.35
N ASP A 203 12.79 4.53 8.94
CA ASP A 203 12.84 4.83 10.36
C ASP A 203 11.78 5.88 10.76
N ALA A 204 11.48 6.85 9.90
CA ALA A 204 10.40 7.82 10.12
C ALA A 204 9.01 7.15 10.12
N ILE A 205 8.76 6.26 9.15
CA ILE A 205 7.51 5.48 9.08
C ILE A 205 7.33 4.64 10.35
N LYS A 206 8.36 3.86 10.71
CA LYS A 206 8.31 2.98 11.89
C LYS A 206 8.18 3.76 13.20
N LYS A 207 8.70 5.00 13.26
CA LYS A 207 8.55 5.86 14.45
C LYS A 207 7.09 6.24 14.71
N VAL A 208 6.30 6.50 13.66
CA VAL A 208 4.92 6.96 13.80
C VAL A 208 3.92 5.80 13.78
N CYS A 209 4.09 4.90 12.81
CA CYS A 209 3.23 3.74 12.56
C CYS A 209 4.08 2.45 12.48
N PRO A 210 4.52 1.87 13.62
CA PRO A 210 5.43 0.73 13.64
C PRO A 210 4.87 -0.54 12.95
N LYS A 211 3.54 -0.63 12.81
CA LYS A 211 2.86 -1.75 12.14
C LYS A 211 2.76 -1.60 10.62
N SER A 212 2.97 -0.42 10.06
CA SER A 212 2.93 -0.21 8.60
C SER A 212 4.07 -0.98 7.94
N LYS A 213 3.77 -1.69 6.87
CA LYS A 213 4.79 -2.40 6.07
C LYS A 213 5.43 -1.43 5.09
N VAL A 214 6.76 -1.34 5.12
CA VAL A 214 7.53 -0.47 4.23
C VAL A 214 7.84 -1.20 2.92
N ILE A 215 7.43 -0.60 1.79
CA ILE A 215 7.63 -1.12 0.44
C ILE A 215 8.81 -0.40 -0.22
N LEU A 216 9.69 -1.15 -0.88
CA LEU A 216 10.56 -0.63 -1.93
C LEU A 216 10.02 -1.10 -3.28
N HIS A 217 9.91 -0.17 -4.22
CA HIS A 217 9.12 -0.33 -5.45
C HIS A 217 9.96 -0.05 -6.69
N LEU A 218 9.93 -0.99 -7.63
CA LEU A 218 10.58 -0.89 -8.95
C LEU A 218 9.59 -1.10 -10.10
N ASP A 219 9.91 -0.55 -11.26
CA ASP A 219 9.22 -0.78 -12.53
C ASP A 219 9.62 -2.13 -13.17
N ARG A 220 8.86 -2.54 -14.20
CA ARG A 220 9.11 -3.76 -15.01
C ARG A 220 9.17 -5.04 -14.17
N GLY A 221 8.09 -5.36 -13.47
CA GLY A 221 7.96 -6.56 -12.65
C GLY A 221 8.19 -7.89 -13.38
N ASN A 222 8.21 -7.92 -14.71
CA ASN A 222 8.59 -9.08 -15.52
C ASN A 222 10.12 -9.26 -15.68
N ASP A 223 10.94 -8.28 -15.31
CA ASP A 223 12.40 -8.30 -15.45
C ASP A 223 13.08 -8.77 -14.16
N ASN A 224 13.26 -10.08 -14.01
CA ASN A 224 13.86 -10.66 -12.81
C ASN A 224 15.32 -10.22 -12.58
N ALA A 225 16.11 -10.05 -13.65
CA ALA A 225 17.51 -9.67 -13.52
C ALA A 225 17.66 -8.26 -12.95
N ARG A 226 16.81 -7.32 -13.40
CA ARG A 226 16.71 -5.95 -12.86
C ARG A 226 16.43 -5.98 -11.36
N PHE A 227 15.40 -6.72 -10.95
CA PHE A 227 15.00 -6.82 -9.55
C PHE A 227 16.08 -7.45 -8.68
N ARG A 228 16.65 -8.59 -9.10
CA ARG A 228 17.74 -9.24 -8.37
C ARG A 228 18.92 -8.31 -8.14
N ASN A 229 19.42 -7.68 -9.20
CA ASN A 229 20.58 -6.79 -9.10
C ASN A 229 20.31 -5.66 -8.10
N TRP A 230 19.15 -5.00 -8.21
CA TRP A 230 18.80 -3.91 -7.33
C TRP A 230 18.65 -4.34 -5.86
N PHE A 231 17.88 -5.41 -5.59
CA PHE A 231 17.62 -5.86 -4.22
C PHE A 231 18.82 -6.56 -3.57
N ASP A 232 19.70 -7.21 -4.33
CA ASP A 232 20.99 -7.70 -3.83
C ASP A 232 21.82 -6.51 -3.33
N LYS A 233 21.98 -5.46 -4.15
CA LYS A 233 22.73 -4.26 -3.77
C LYS A 233 22.09 -3.51 -2.59
N ALA A 234 20.77 -3.34 -2.59
CA ALA A 234 20.06 -2.71 -1.50
C ALA A 234 20.29 -3.47 -0.18
N THR A 235 20.18 -4.80 -0.21
CA THR A 235 20.40 -5.66 0.95
C THR A 235 21.85 -5.60 1.45
N THR A 236 22.84 -5.68 0.56
CA THR A 236 24.26 -5.62 0.95
C THR A 236 24.66 -4.28 1.57
N HIS A 237 23.96 -3.19 1.25
CA HIS A 237 24.18 -1.87 1.84
C HIS A 237 23.26 -1.58 3.04
N GLY A 238 22.47 -2.57 3.48
CA GLY A 238 21.65 -2.45 4.69
C GLY A 238 20.39 -1.60 4.53
N ALA A 239 19.83 -1.49 3.32
CA ALA A 239 18.53 -0.86 3.12
C ALA A 239 17.43 -1.70 3.82
N LYS A 240 16.58 -1.03 4.61
CA LYS A 240 15.50 -1.64 5.40
C LYS A 240 14.17 -1.58 4.65
N PHE A 241 13.48 -2.71 4.57
CA PHE A 241 12.16 -2.83 3.94
C PHE A 241 11.46 -4.14 4.34
N ASP A 242 10.14 -4.16 4.21
CA ASP A 242 9.29 -5.30 4.57
C ASP A 242 8.73 -6.03 3.33
N VAL A 243 8.47 -5.30 2.25
CA VAL A 243 7.75 -5.78 1.06
C VAL A 243 8.46 -5.30 -0.21
N ILE A 244 8.44 -6.13 -1.25
CA ILE A 244 8.91 -5.80 -2.60
C ILE A 244 7.71 -5.43 -3.48
N GLY A 245 7.66 -4.17 -3.90
CA GLY A 245 6.63 -3.62 -4.79
C GLY A 245 7.06 -3.68 -6.25
N MET A 246 6.11 -3.96 -7.14
CA MET A 246 6.35 -4.04 -8.58
C MET A 246 5.30 -3.27 -9.37
N SER A 247 5.73 -2.56 -10.41
CA SER A 247 4.86 -2.15 -11.51
C SER A 247 4.82 -3.20 -12.61
N TYR A 248 3.66 -3.43 -13.21
CA TYR A 248 3.53 -4.30 -14.39
C TYR A 248 2.64 -3.66 -15.45
N TYR A 249 3.26 -3.29 -16.57
CA TYR A 249 2.61 -2.66 -17.72
C TYR A 249 3.17 -3.21 -19.03
N PRO A 250 2.50 -4.17 -19.68
CA PRO A 250 2.91 -4.67 -20.99
C PRO A 250 3.04 -3.54 -22.03
N TYR A 251 2.19 -2.51 -21.94
CA TYR A 251 2.21 -1.34 -22.82
C TYR A 251 3.54 -0.57 -22.82
N TRP A 252 4.29 -0.58 -21.72
CA TRP A 252 5.58 0.12 -21.61
C TRP A 252 6.78 -0.78 -21.94
N LEU A 253 6.56 -2.07 -22.19
CA LEU A 253 7.62 -2.97 -22.63
C LEU A 253 7.99 -2.74 -24.10
N LYS A 254 9.22 -3.09 -24.46
CA LYS A 254 9.71 -2.96 -25.84
C LYS A 254 8.79 -3.73 -26.79
N GLY A 255 8.23 -3.02 -27.77
CA GLY A 255 7.29 -3.58 -28.75
C GLY A 255 5.83 -3.61 -28.30
N LYS A 256 5.50 -3.11 -27.09
CA LYS A 256 4.15 -3.09 -26.51
C LYS A 256 3.41 -4.43 -26.65
N PRO A 257 4.04 -5.55 -26.23
CA PRO A 257 3.47 -6.88 -26.38
C PRO A 257 2.16 -7.02 -25.61
N ASP A 258 1.34 -7.98 -26.04
CA ASP A 258 0.25 -8.47 -25.22
C ASP A 258 0.78 -9.09 -23.90
N TYR A 259 0.00 -8.99 -22.83
CA TYR A 259 0.39 -9.45 -21.51
C TYR A 259 0.74 -10.95 -21.46
N THR A 260 0.15 -11.76 -22.34
CA THR A 260 0.38 -13.21 -22.42
C THR A 260 1.85 -13.55 -22.66
N LEU A 261 2.62 -12.65 -23.28
CA LEU A 261 4.04 -12.86 -23.56
C LEU A 261 4.95 -12.60 -22.35
N SER A 262 4.48 -11.95 -21.28
CA SER A 262 5.30 -11.55 -20.13
C SER A 262 4.72 -11.94 -18.76
N ILE A 263 3.49 -12.45 -18.70
CA ILE A 263 2.81 -12.77 -17.44
C ILE A 263 3.48 -13.89 -16.65
N ASP A 264 4.07 -14.87 -17.33
CA ASP A 264 4.81 -15.94 -16.68
C ASP A 264 6.12 -15.43 -16.08
N ASP A 265 6.77 -14.47 -16.73
CA ASP A 265 8.00 -13.87 -16.21
C ASP A 265 7.74 -12.98 -14.99
N LEU A 266 6.60 -12.28 -14.97
CA LEU A 266 6.11 -11.60 -13.75
C LEU A 266 5.96 -12.60 -12.59
N GLY A 267 5.30 -13.74 -12.83
CA GLY A 267 5.12 -14.78 -11.82
C GLY A 267 6.45 -15.37 -11.32
N LYS A 268 7.37 -15.68 -12.24
CA LYS A 268 8.72 -16.17 -11.89
C LYS A 268 9.48 -15.15 -11.06
N ASN A 269 9.42 -13.86 -11.42
CA ASN A 269 10.09 -12.81 -10.68
C ASN A 269 9.53 -12.69 -9.26
N MET A 270 8.21 -12.63 -9.09
CA MET A 270 7.59 -12.60 -7.76
C MET A 270 7.98 -13.79 -6.88
N ASN A 271 8.01 -14.99 -7.44
CA ASN A 271 8.43 -16.19 -6.72
C ASN A 271 9.90 -16.10 -6.26
N ASP A 272 10.79 -15.68 -7.15
CA ASP A 272 12.20 -15.52 -6.81
C ASP A 272 12.40 -14.41 -5.76
N MET A 273 11.77 -13.25 -5.90
CA MET A 273 11.85 -12.17 -4.92
C MET A 273 11.37 -12.62 -3.53
N ALA A 274 10.24 -13.34 -3.48
CA ALA A 274 9.67 -13.83 -2.23
C ALA A 274 10.53 -14.89 -1.54
N GLN A 275 11.17 -15.78 -2.32
CA GLN A 275 12.03 -16.83 -1.82
C GLN A 275 13.41 -16.30 -1.43
N ARG A 276 14.04 -15.51 -2.30
CA ARG A 276 15.42 -15.03 -2.18
C ARG A 276 15.62 -14.07 -1.01
N TYR A 277 14.73 -13.09 -0.87
CA TYR A 277 14.85 -12.07 0.18
C TYR A 277 13.97 -12.36 1.40
N ASN A 278 13.23 -13.47 1.36
CA ASN A 278 12.24 -13.83 2.37
C ASN A 278 11.22 -12.69 2.64
N LYS A 279 10.80 -11.97 1.59
CA LYS A 279 9.87 -10.85 1.69
C LYS A 279 8.51 -11.18 1.07
N GLU A 280 7.50 -10.45 1.49
CA GLU A 280 6.23 -10.41 0.76
C GLU A 280 6.38 -9.58 -0.52
N VAL A 281 5.53 -9.82 -1.51
CA VAL A 281 5.53 -9.15 -2.81
C VAL A 281 4.16 -8.58 -3.12
N MET A 282 4.12 -7.47 -3.84
CA MET A 282 2.86 -6.78 -4.19
C MET A 282 2.96 -6.11 -5.55
N ILE A 283 1.91 -6.23 -6.37
CA ILE A 283 1.77 -5.40 -7.57
C ILE A 283 1.14 -4.09 -7.12
N VAL A 284 1.97 -3.07 -6.97
CA VAL A 284 1.54 -1.74 -6.49
C VAL A 284 1.07 -0.84 -7.62
N GLU A 285 1.41 -1.20 -8.86
CA GLU A 285 0.98 -0.52 -10.07
C GLU A 285 0.73 -1.53 -11.21
N VAL A 286 -0.47 -1.50 -11.79
CA VAL A 286 -0.83 -2.22 -13.02
C VAL A 286 -1.83 -1.40 -13.82
N GLY A 287 -1.83 -1.55 -15.13
CA GLY A 287 -2.80 -0.93 -16.03
C GLY A 287 -2.73 -1.52 -17.42
N GLY A 288 -3.87 -1.53 -18.11
CA GLY A 288 -3.99 -2.05 -19.47
C GLY A 288 -4.64 -1.01 -20.37
N GLU A 289 -4.56 -1.21 -21.68
CA GLU A 289 -5.06 -0.24 -22.66
C GLU A 289 -6.56 0.04 -22.47
N ALA A 290 -6.92 1.32 -22.32
CA ALA A 290 -8.29 1.78 -22.12
C ALA A 290 -9.23 1.38 -23.29
N THR A 291 -8.66 1.26 -24.49
CA THR A 291 -9.36 0.83 -25.72
C THR A 291 -9.57 -0.69 -25.79
N LYS A 292 -8.98 -1.48 -24.89
CA LYS A 292 -9.08 -2.94 -24.83
C LYS A 292 -9.55 -3.41 -23.45
N PRO A 293 -10.77 -3.05 -23.01
CA PRO A 293 -11.24 -3.34 -21.66
C PRO A 293 -11.37 -4.85 -21.37
N ASP A 294 -11.71 -5.68 -22.36
CA ASP A 294 -11.76 -7.14 -22.19
C ASP A 294 -10.38 -7.77 -22.03
N ASN A 295 -9.40 -7.35 -22.84
CA ASN A 295 -8.01 -7.80 -22.67
C ASN A 295 -7.44 -7.34 -21.32
N THR A 296 -7.73 -6.11 -20.91
CA THR A 296 -7.32 -5.59 -19.60
C THR A 296 -7.96 -6.38 -18.46
N TYR A 297 -9.23 -6.77 -18.60
CA TYR A 297 -9.89 -7.67 -17.65
C TYR A 297 -9.14 -9.00 -17.52
N ASP A 298 -8.83 -9.66 -18.63
CA ASP A 298 -8.16 -10.96 -18.63
C ASP A 298 -6.72 -10.85 -18.07
N MET A 299 -6.01 -9.77 -18.40
CA MET A 299 -4.71 -9.45 -17.84
C MET A 299 -4.79 -9.30 -16.31
N LEU A 300 -5.73 -8.53 -15.79
CA LEU A 300 -5.87 -8.32 -14.34
C LEU A 300 -6.23 -9.62 -13.61
N VAL A 301 -7.03 -10.49 -14.22
CA VAL A 301 -7.31 -11.83 -13.69
C VAL A 301 -6.01 -12.64 -13.62
N ALA A 302 -5.22 -12.65 -14.70
CA ALA A 302 -3.96 -13.39 -14.76
C ALA A 302 -2.93 -12.86 -13.75
N VAL A 303 -2.79 -11.54 -13.61
CA VAL A 303 -1.90 -10.91 -12.61
C VAL A 303 -2.33 -11.30 -11.19
N GLN A 304 -3.62 -11.20 -10.86
CA GLN A 304 -4.12 -11.62 -9.55
C GLN A 304 -3.86 -13.10 -9.28
N GLN A 305 -3.99 -13.97 -10.28
CA GLN A 305 -3.65 -15.39 -10.15
C GLN A 305 -2.17 -15.58 -9.86
N LYS A 306 -1.26 -14.91 -10.59
CA LYS A 306 0.19 -15.00 -10.34
C LYS A 306 0.55 -14.52 -8.94
N VAL A 307 -0.04 -13.42 -8.44
CA VAL A 307 0.21 -12.95 -7.08
C VAL A 307 -0.28 -13.97 -6.04
N LYS A 308 -1.50 -14.53 -6.21
CA LYS A 308 -2.04 -15.55 -5.30
C LYS A 308 -1.22 -16.86 -5.31
N GLN A 309 -0.53 -17.16 -6.41
CA GLN A 309 0.33 -18.34 -6.57
C GLN A 309 1.70 -18.19 -5.90
N VAL A 310 2.07 -16.98 -5.44
CA VAL A 310 3.34 -16.79 -4.74
C VAL A 310 3.37 -17.65 -3.47
N PRO A 311 4.39 -18.51 -3.28
CA PRO A 311 4.42 -19.48 -2.18
C PRO A 311 4.27 -18.85 -0.79
N ASN A 312 3.74 -19.63 0.14
CA ASN A 312 3.59 -19.27 1.56
C ASN A 312 2.70 -18.04 1.81
N GLY A 313 1.79 -17.72 0.87
CA GLY A 313 0.86 -16.59 1.01
C GLY A 313 1.55 -15.23 0.97
N LYS A 314 2.73 -15.14 0.37
CA LYS A 314 3.55 -13.91 0.33
C LYS A 314 3.10 -12.88 -0.71
N GLY A 315 2.19 -13.23 -1.61
CA GLY A 315 1.61 -12.30 -2.57
C GLY A 315 0.45 -11.50 -1.95
N LEU A 316 0.64 -10.20 -1.77
CA LEU A 316 -0.27 -9.37 -0.95
C LEU A 316 -1.45 -8.80 -1.73
N GLY A 317 -1.28 -8.51 -3.00
CA GLY A 317 -2.35 -7.97 -3.82
C GLY A 317 -1.92 -7.23 -5.08
N VAL A 318 -2.90 -6.60 -5.71
CA VAL A 318 -2.82 -5.91 -7.00
C VAL A 318 -3.55 -4.58 -6.93
N LEU A 319 -2.87 -3.50 -7.31
CA LEU A 319 -3.39 -2.13 -7.32
C LEU A 319 -3.38 -1.58 -8.75
N TYR A 320 -4.55 -1.28 -9.30
CA TYR A 320 -4.68 -0.62 -10.60
C TYR A 320 -4.27 0.86 -10.46
N TRP A 321 -3.41 1.37 -11.32
CA TRP A 321 -3.01 2.77 -11.26
C TRP A 321 -4.01 3.67 -12.01
N GLU A 322 -4.61 4.61 -11.29
CA GLU A 322 -5.53 5.62 -11.81
C GLU A 322 -6.61 5.06 -12.75
N PRO A 323 -7.37 4.03 -12.32
CA PRO A 323 -8.40 3.44 -13.17
C PRO A 323 -9.46 4.47 -13.58
N GLN A 324 -9.74 5.45 -12.72
CA GLN A 324 -10.73 6.49 -12.93
C GLN A 324 -10.24 7.63 -13.83
N GLY A 325 -8.95 7.66 -14.17
CA GLY A 325 -8.30 8.79 -14.81
C GLY A 325 -8.84 9.21 -16.18
N ALA A 326 -9.69 8.39 -16.82
CA ALA A 326 -10.36 8.61 -18.12
C ALA A 326 -9.46 9.23 -19.21
N ALA A 327 -9.23 8.51 -20.31
CA ALA A 327 -8.36 9.00 -21.39
C ALA A 327 -8.77 10.39 -21.95
N SER A 328 -10.07 10.72 -21.96
CA SER A 328 -10.59 12.04 -22.33
C SER A 328 -10.16 13.20 -21.40
N TRP A 329 -9.81 12.91 -20.15
CA TRP A 329 -9.38 13.90 -19.17
C TRP A 329 -7.86 13.91 -18.98
N SER A 330 -7.27 12.74 -18.76
CA SER A 330 -5.82 12.61 -18.47
C SER A 330 -4.94 12.52 -19.72
N HIS A 331 -5.52 12.22 -20.88
CA HIS A 331 -4.80 11.78 -22.08
C HIS A 331 -3.95 10.51 -21.86
N TYR A 332 -4.18 9.80 -20.75
CA TYR A 332 -3.45 8.60 -20.39
C TYR A 332 -4.12 7.35 -20.96
N ALA A 333 -3.34 6.53 -21.67
CA ALA A 333 -3.87 5.40 -22.43
C ALA A 333 -4.28 4.20 -21.57
N LEU A 334 -3.93 4.15 -20.28
CA LEU A 334 -4.08 2.96 -19.44
C LEU A 334 -5.07 3.14 -18.28
N SER A 335 -6.05 4.03 -18.43
CA SER A 335 -7.18 4.13 -17.49
C SER A 335 -8.19 3.00 -17.70
N ALA A 336 -9.00 2.71 -16.69
CA ALA A 336 -10.12 1.77 -16.75
C ALA A 336 -11.49 2.48 -16.72
N TRP A 337 -11.57 3.73 -17.18
CA TRP A 337 -12.78 4.55 -17.22
C TRP A 337 -13.10 4.97 -18.65
N GLY A 338 -14.38 4.87 -19.02
CA GLY A 338 -14.87 5.32 -20.33
C GLY A 338 -15.12 6.83 -20.36
N ASP A 339 -15.22 7.37 -21.57
CA ASP A 339 -15.54 8.79 -21.81
C ASP A 339 -16.95 9.16 -21.37
N ASP A 340 -17.81 8.17 -21.14
CA ASP A 340 -19.14 8.35 -20.54
C ASP A 340 -19.09 8.49 -19.01
N GLY A 341 -17.89 8.60 -18.44
CA GLY A 341 -17.66 8.77 -17.01
C GLY A 341 -17.98 7.53 -16.19
N LYS A 342 -18.01 6.33 -16.79
CA LYS A 342 -18.27 5.05 -16.11
C LYS A 342 -17.04 4.14 -16.05
N PRO A 343 -16.95 3.24 -15.05
CA PRO A 343 -15.94 2.20 -15.04
C PRO A 343 -16.14 1.25 -16.21
N THR A 344 -15.06 0.91 -16.91
CA THR A 344 -15.08 -0.12 -17.95
C THR A 344 -15.15 -1.53 -17.34
N ARG A 345 -15.36 -2.53 -18.20
CA ARG A 345 -15.35 -3.95 -17.83
C ARG A 345 -14.03 -4.41 -17.22
N ALA A 346 -12.91 -3.74 -17.47
CA ALA A 346 -11.62 -4.05 -16.86
C ALA A 346 -11.71 -4.21 -15.33
N LEU A 347 -12.44 -3.33 -14.65
CA LEU A 347 -12.55 -3.35 -13.18
C LEU A 347 -13.39 -4.51 -12.64
N ASP A 348 -14.17 -5.19 -13.47
CA ASP A 348 -14.91 -6.39 -13.05
C ASP A 348 -13.96 -7.54 -12.69
N ALA A 349 -12.68 -7.47 -13.09
CA ALA A 349 -11.65 -8.43 -12.70
C ALA A 349 -11.45 -8.49 -11.18
N PHE A 350 -11.78 -7.42 -10.46
CA PHE A 350 -11.68 -7.36 -8.99
C PHE A 350 -12.92 -7.89 -8.26
N LEU A 351 -14.01 -8.20 -8.96
CA LEU A 351 -15.18 -8.86 -8.36
C LEU A 351 -14.95 -10.35 -8.06
N LYS A 352 -13.92 -10.96 -8.67
CA LYS A 352 -13.61 -12.40 -8.60
C LYS A 352 -12.77 -12.84 -7.39
#